data_AF-A0A174ZNV8-F1
#
_entry.id   AF-A0A174ZNV8-F1
#
_cell.length_a   1.000
_cell.length_b   1.000
_cell.length_c   1.000
_cell.angle_alpha   90.00
_cell.angle_beta   90.00
_cell.angle_gamma   90.00
#
_symmetry.space_group_name_H-M   'P 1'
#
loop_
_entity.id
_entity.type
_entity.pdbx_description
1 polymer ?
#
loop_
_entity_poly.entity_id
_entity_poly.type
_entity_poly.pdbx_seq_one_letter_code
_entity_poly.pdbx_strand_id
1 'polypeptide(L)'
;MKCNNCGALIQMNQKFCPNCGSPNVEFKKHIDDMEQYNKKFNSTRSKVIGNSRWFVKYIAPITALVITMTALTLAIIGKNSMIGYDIAKKNQQKYYSSHSDEIQTKLKLLLEAGDYATLYSMDYVGDCSIKDNDDKYAWNDFYNVAGDYVYIRKGIISMMERNNSSYYGDEYMNTISRAVADMEDIVSRRLNLSYHSVSKESIKYINDIYEKSHELLKAYCNLTDEDIAGLPDMSQADILTLITRRSFE
;
A
#
# COMPACT_ATOMS: atom_id res chain seq x y z
N MET A 1 -48.61 5.00 -68.31
CA MET A 1 -48.12 5.17 -69.71
C MET A 1 -48.56 3.98 -70.54
N LYS A 2 -48.74 4.13 -71.85
CA LYS A 2 -49.20 3.05 -72.74
C LYS A 2 -48.05 2.58 -73.63
N CYS A 3 -48.06 1.30 -74.00
CA CYS A 3 -47.13 0.71 -74.95
C CYS A 3 -47.32 1.34 -76.33
N ASN A 4 -46.24 1.81 -76.94
CA ASN A 4 -46.29 2.37 -78.30
C ASN A 4 -46.68 1.31 -79.36
N ASN A 5 -46.47 0.02 -79.06
CA ASN A 5 -46.76 -1.08 -79.98
C ASN A 5 -48.16 -1.68 -79.80
N CYS A 6 -48.65 -1.85 -78.56
CA CYS A 6 -49.91 -2.55 -78.29
C CYS A 6 -50.90 -1.76 -77.41
N GLY A 7 -50.59 -0.52 -77.04
CA GLY A 7 -51.45 0.35 -76.24
C GLY A 7 -51.64 -0.05 -74.76
N ALA A 8 -51.08 -1.18 -74.31
CA ALA A 8 -51.23 -1.67 -72.94
C ALA A 8 -50.51 -0.77 -71.93
N LEU A 9 -51.03 -0.64 -70.70
CA LEU A 9 -50.38 0.13 -69.65
C LEU A 9 -49.03 -0.52 -69.25
N ILE A 10 -47.95 0.26 -69.28
CA ILE A 10 -46.60 -0.14 -68.85
C ILE A 10 -46.19 0.67 -67.61
N GLN A 11 -45.42 0.08 -66.70
CA GLN A 11 -44.80 0.77 -65.57
C GLN A 11 -43.37 1.26 -65.91
N MET A 12 -42.92 2.34 -65.26
CA MET A 12 -41.63 2.99 -65.56
C MET A 12 -40.39 2.10 -65.31
N ASN A 13 -40.51 1.07 -64.49
CA ASN A 13 -39.43 0.12 -64.17
C ASN A 13 -39.46 -1.16 -65.02
N GLN A 14 -40.42 -1.30 -65.94
CA GLN A 14 -40.56 -2.49 -66.78
C GLN A 14 -39.75 -2.34 -68.07
N LYS A 15 -38.76 -3.22 -68.24
CA LYS A 15 -37.85 -3.25 -69.41
C LYS A 15 -38.57 -3.61 -70.71
N PHE A 16 -39.60 -4.45 -70.61
CA PHE A 16 -40.41 -4.92 -71.73
C PHE A 16 -41.89 -4.77 -71.39
N CYS A 17 -42.73 -4.52 -72.41
CA CYS A 17 -44.17 -4.51 -72.27
C CYS A 17 -44.64 -5.92 -71.86
N PRO A 18 -45.38 -6.07 -70.75
CA PRO A 18 -45.85 -7.38 -70.30
C PRO A 18 -46.85 -8.02 -71.28
N ASN A 19 -47.48 -7.21 -72.14
CA ASN A 19 -48.52 -7.68 -73.05
C ASN A 19 -48.01 -8.09 -74.45
N CYS A 20 -47.00 -7.41 -74.99
CA CYS A 20 -46.49 -7.70 -76.35
C CYS A 20 -44.97 -7.90 -76.42
N GLY A 21 -44.26 -7.85 -75.29
CA GLY A 21 -42.81 -8.03 -75.23
C GLY A 21 -41.97 -6.91 -75.85
N SER A 22 -42.59 -5.87 -76.43
CA SER A 22 -41.84 -4.76 -77.02
C SER A 22 -41.05 -4.01 -75.95
N PRO A 23 -39.80 -3.57 -76.24
CA PRO A 23 -38.99 -2.83 -75.29
C PRO A 23 -39.66 -1.51 -74.87
N ASN A 24 -39.53 -1.15 -73.60
CA ASN A 24 -39.98 0.15 -73.10
C ASN A 24 -38.98 1.24 -73.50
N VAL A 25 -39.19 1.82 -74.69
CA VAL A 25 -38.30 2.84 -75.26
C VAL A 25 -38.28 4.14 -74.46
N GLU A 26 -39.40 4.52 -73.82
CA GLU A 26 -39.51 5.79 -73.10
C GLU A 26 -38.66 5.81 -71.83
N PHE A 27 -38.57 4.69 -71.11
CA PHE A 27 -37.86 4.62 -69.83
C PHE A 27 -36.57 3.80 -69.88
N LYS A 28 -36.08 3.45 -71.06
CA LYS A 28 -34.83 2.69 -71.23
C LYS A 28 -33.67 3.31 -70.43
N LYS A 29 -33.47 4.62 -70.54
CA LYS A 29 -32.39 5.33 -69.82
C LYS A 29 -32.55 5.23 -68.30
N HIS A 30 -33.77 5.44 -67.78
CA HIS A 30 -34.04 5.35 -66.35
C HIS A 30 -33.87 3.92 -65.80
N ILE A 31 -34.27 2.90 -66.57
CA ILE A 31 -34.09 1.50 -66.21
C ILE A 31 -32.60 1.13 -66.18
N ASP A 32 -31.83 1.55 -67.19
CA ASP A 32 -30.39 1.31 -67.27
C ASP A 32 -29.64 2.04 -66.13
N ASP A 33 -30.02 3.29 -65.82
CA ASP A 33 -29.45 4.07 -64.73
C ASP A 33 -29.73 3.43 -63.36
N MET A 34 -30.95 2.90 -63.15
CA MET A 34 -31.32 2.17 -61.91
C MET A 34 -30.59 0.83 -61.77
N GLU A 35 -30.41 0.07 -62.86
CA GLU A 35 -29.59 -1.15 -62.85
C GLU A 35 -28.14 -0.83 -62.47
N GLN A 36 -27.56 0.24 -63.04
CA GLN A 36 -26.19 0.66 -62.75
C GLN A 36 -26.04 1.13 -61.29
N TYR A 37 -27.00 1.90 -60.79
CA TYR A 37 -27.02 2.35 -59.39
C TYR A 37 -27.06 1.16 -58.44
N ASN A 38 -27.95 0.20 -58.65
CA ASN A 38 -28.07 -0.99 -57.82
C ASN A 38 -26.78 -1.82 -57.82
N LYS A 39 -26.11 -1.95 -58.97
CA LYS A 39 -24.82 -2.65 -59.06
C LYS A 39 -23.73 -1.95 -58.24
N LYS A 40 -23.64 -0.62 -58.35
CA LYS A 40 -22.68 0.19 -57.56
C LYS A 40 -22.98 0.13 -56.07
N PHE A 41 -24.25 0.29 -55.68
CA PHE A 41 -24.67 0.24 -54.28
C PHE A 41 -24.34 -1.11 -53.63
N ASN A 42 -24.69 -2.21 -54.29
CA ASN A 42 -24.41 -3.56 -53.78
C ASN A 42 -22.91 -3.85 -53.69
N SER A 43 -22.11 -3.38 -54.66
CA SER A 43 -20.65 -3.52 -54.61
C SER A 43 -20.00 -2.68 -53.50
N THR A 44 -20.50 -1.48 -53.23
CA THR A 44 -19.98 -0.64 -52.15
C THR A 44 -20.37 -1.22 -50.80
N ARG A 45 -21.62 -1.66 -50.64
CA ARG A 45 -22.11 -2.29 -49.41
C ARG A 45 -21.33 -3.57 -49.07
N SER A 46 -21.04 -4.44 -50.04
CA SER A 46 -20.29 -5.68 -49.80
C SER A 46 -18.84 -5.40 -49.36
N LYS A 47 -18.18 -4.41 -49.97
CA LYS A 47 -16.81 -3.98 -49.56
C LYS A 47 -16.79 -3.42 -48.14
N VAL A 48 -17.75 -2.56 -47.79
CA VAL A 48 -17.84 -1.95 -46.45
C VAL A 48 -18.15 -3.01 -45.38
N ILE A 49 -19.08 -3.93 -45.64
CA ILE A 49 -19.41 -5.02 -44.71
C ILE A 49 -18.24 -6.01 -44.57
N GLY A 50 -17.50 -6.28 -45.66
CA GLY A 50 -16.33 -7.16 -45.63
C GLY A 50 -15.19 -6.59 -44.77
N ASN A 51 -14.80 -5.33 -45.01
CA ASN A 51 -13.72 -4.68 -44.26
C ASN A 51 -14.05 -4.52 -42.77
N SER A 52 -15.29 -4.17 -42.43
CA SER A 52 -15.71 -4.01 -41.03
C SER A 52 -15.78 -5.34 -40.27
N ARG A 53 -16.24 -6.43 -40.88
CA ARG A 53 -16.29 -7.76 -40.24
C ARG A 53 -14.90 -8.31 -39.94
N TRP A 54 -13.93 -8.10 -40.82
CA TRP A 54 -12.55 -8.54 -40.58
C TRP A 54 -11.91 -7.76 -39.42
N PHE A 55 -12.13 -6.44 -39.36
CA PHE A 55 -11.64 -5.61 -38.27
C PHE A 55 -12.22 -6.02 -36.90
N VAL A 56 -13.54 -6.23 -36.84
CA VAL A 56 -14.23 -6.65 -35.60
C VAL A 56 -13.83 -8.06 -35.17
N LYS A 57 -13.67 -9.00 -36.10
CA LYS A 57 -13.38 -10.40 -35.76
C LYS A 57 -11.94 -10.63 -35.30
N TYR A 58 -10.98 -9.89 -35.85
CA TYR A 58 -9.56 -10.18 -35.63
C TYR A 58 -8.79 -9.05 -34.92
N ILE A 59 -9.01 -7.78 -35.27
CA ILE A 59 -8.20 -6.67 -34.72
C ILE A 59 -8.68 -6.25 -33.33
N ALA A 60 -9.99 -6.05 -33.15
CA ALA A 60 -10.59 -5.63 -31.88
C ALA A 60 -10.27 -6.55 -30.67
N PRO A 61 -10.35 -7.90 -30.76
CA PRO A 61 -9.99 -8.75 -29.63
C PRO A 61 -8.49 -8.74 -29.33
N ILE A 62 -7.62 -8.64 -30.35
CA ILE A 62 -6.16 -8.59 -30.16
C ILE A 62 -5.76 -7.30 -29.45
N THR A 63 -6.29 -6.14 -29.86
CA THR A 63 -5.99 -4.87 -29.20
C THR A 63 -6.48 -4.84 -27.76
N ALA A 64 -7.67 -5.39 -27.47
CA ALA A 64 -8.18 -5.53 -26.11
C ALA A 64 -7.28 -6.44 -25.23
N LEU A 65 -6.77 -7.54 -25.77
CA LEU A 65 -5.85 -8.44 -25.07
C LEU A 65 -4.50 -7.76 -24.76
N VAL A 66 -3.96 -6.98 -25.69
CA VAL A 66 -2.69 -6.26 -25.47
C VAL A 66 -2.86 -5.18 -24.39
N ILE A 67 -3.96 -4.43 -24.40
CA ILE A 67 -4.24 -3.40 -23.37
C ILE A 67 -4.39 -4.05 -21.99
N THR A 68 -5.15 -5.15 -21.90
CA THR A 68 -5.35 -5.86 -20.62
C THR A 68 -4.05 -6.48 -20.09
N MET A 69 -3.23 -7.09 -20.95
CA MET A 69 -1.92 -7.61 -20.56
C MET A 69 -0.97 -6.51 -20.09
N THR A 70 -0.95 -5.36 -20.78
CA THR A 70 -0.12 -4.21 -20.39
C THR A 70 -0.59 -3.62 -19.06
N ALA A 71 -1.90 -3.54 -18.82
CA ALA A 71 -2.44 -3.09 -17.53
C ALA A 71 -2.09 -4.08 -16.39
N LEU A 72 -2.14 -5.38 -16.67
CA LEU A 72 -1.75 -6.43 -15.71
C LEU A 72 -0.26 -6.38 -15.38
N THR A 73 0.62 -6.22 -16.37
CA THR A 73 2.06 -6.08 -16.12
C THR A 73 2.38 -4.82 -15.32
N LEU A 74 1.75 -3.69 -15.62
CA LEU A 74 1.88 -2.46 -14.82
C LEU A 74 1.35 -2.61 -13.39
N ALA A 75 0.25 -3.35 -13.19
CA ALA A 75 -0.29 -3.62 -11.85
C ALA A 75 0.62 -4.55 -11.03
N ILE A 76 1.27 -5.53 -11.66
CA ILE A 76 2.24 -6.42 -11.00
C ILE A 76 3.53 -5.67 -10.68
N ILE A 77 4.08 -4.89 -11.62
CA ILE A 77 5.26 -4.05 -11.40
C ILE A 77 4.95 -3.00 -10.32
N GLY A 78 3.78 -2.38 -10.35
CA GLY A 78 3.35 -1.41 -9.34
C GLY A 78 3.24 -1.99 -7.93
N LYS A 79 3.02 -3.30 -7.76
CA LYS A 79 3.02 -3.94 -6.43
C LYS A 79 4.41 -4.36 -5.96
N ASN A 80 5.28 -4.79 -6.87
CA ASN A 80 6.62 -5.31 -6.55
C ASN A 80 7.75 -4.27 -6.66
N SER A 81 7.51 -3.10 -7.25
CA SER A 81 8.51 -2.04 -7.40
C SER A 81 8.40 -1.01 -6.28
N MET A 82 9.49 -0.24 -6.09
CA MET A 82 9.58 0.92 -5.20
C MET A 82 8.39 1.90 -5.31
N ILE A 83 7.74 1.95 -6.48
CA ILE A 83 6.52 2.74 -6.74
C ILE A 83 5.34 2.27 -5.89
N GLY A 84 5.19 0.96 -5.65
CA GLY A 84 4.13 0.40 -4.80
C GLY A 84 4.29 0.78 -3.34
N TYR A 85 5.53 0.74 -2.85
CA TYR A 85 5.87 1.22 -1.51
C TYR A 85 5.56 2.71 -1.36
N ASP A 86 5.95 3.54 -2.34
CA ASP A 86 5.67 4.97 -2.33
C ASP A 86 4.17 5.29 -2.38
N ILE A 87 3.40 4.53 -3.16
CA ILE A 87 1.93 4.66 -3.22
C ILE A 87 1.29 4.21 -1.90
N ALA A 88 1.72 3.09 -1.33
CA ALA A 88 1.22 2.61 -0.04
C ALA A 88 1.49 3.63 1.07
N LYS A 89 2.72 4.16 1.15
CA LYS A 89 3.10 5.21 2.09
C LYS A 89 2.27 6.48 1.92
N LYS A 90 2.06 6.95 0.69
CA LYS A 90 1.20 8.12 0.42
C LYS A 90 -0.26 7.89 0.82
N ASN A 91 -0.81 6.72 0.52
CA ASN A 91 -2.18 6.38 0.90
C ASN A 91 -2.34 6.30 2.42
N GLN A 92 -1.35 5.72 3.10
CA GLN A 92 -1.30 5.62 4.55
C GLN A 92 -1.19 7.00 5.21
N GLN A 93 -0.28 7.87 4.73
CA GLN A 93 -0.19 9.26 5.21
C GLN A 93 -1.49 10.04 4.99
N LYS A 94 -2.17 9.84 3.85
CA LYS A 94 -3.47 10.45 3.56
C LYS A 94 -4.56 9.93 4.52
N TYR A 95 -4.56 8.64 4.82
CA TYR A 95 -5.48 8.05 5.81
C TYR A 95 -5.26 8.67 7.19
N TYR A 96 -4.01 8.72 7.67
CA TYR A 96 -3.70 9.30 8.98
C TYR A 96 -4.00 10.80 9.07
N SER A 97 -3.77 11.55 7.99
CA SER A 97 -4.12 12.97 7.93
C SER A 97 -5.64 13.19 7.99
N SER A 98 -6.42 12.33 7.32
CA SER A 98 -7.89 12.44 7.29
C SER A 98 -8.60 11.93 8.53
N HIS A 99 -7.96 11.06 9.32
CA HIS A 99 -8.51 10.47 10.55
C HIS A 99 -7.70 10.90 11.79
N SER A 100 -6.99 12.03 11.71
CA SER A 100 -6.01 12.44 12.72
C SER A 100 -6.61 12.45 14.13
N ASP A 101 -7.80 12.99 14.33
CA ASP A 101 -8.41 13.11 15.66
C ASP A 101 -8.72 11.74 16.28
N GLU A 102 -9.33 10.83 15.52
CA GLU A 102 -9.64 9.47 15.96
C GLU A 102 -8.37 8.71 16.34
N ILE A 103 -7.33 8.86 15.53
CA ILE A 103 -6.04 8.21 15.76
C ILE A 103 -5.36 8.79 17.00
N GLN A 104 -5.36 10.11 17.18
CA GLN A 104 -4.79 10.73 18.38
C GLN A 104 -5.56 10.29 19.65
N THR A 105 -6.89 10.16 19.59
CA THR A 105 -7.69 9.59 20.69
C THR A 105 -7.26 8.16 20.99
N LYS A 106 -7.10 7.32 19.97
CA LYS A 106 -6.66 5.93 20.16
C LYS A 106 -5.25 5.85 20.75
N LEU A 107 -4.31 6.66 20.27
CA LEU A 107 -2.94 6.73 20.81
C LEU A 107 -2.96 7.13 22.30
N LYS A 108 -3.78 8.12 22.68
CA LYS A 108 -3.92 8.52 24.09
C LYS A 108 -4.52 7.42 24.95
N LEU A 109 -5.52 6.68 24.45
CA LEU A 109 -6.08 5.53 25.18
C LEU A 109 -5.03 4.42 25.39
N LEU A 110 -4.20 4.13 24.37
CA LEU A 110 -3.10 3.17 24.51
C LEU A 110 -2.04 3.66 25.51
N LEU A 111 -1.76 4.97 25.51
CA LEU A 111 -0.81 5.61 26.41
C LEU A 111 -1.28 5.54 27.86
N GLU A 112 -2.54 5.86 28.13
CA GLU A 112 -3.17 5.75 29.45
C GLU A 112 -3.28 4.29 29.92
N ALA A 113 -3.49 3.35 29.00
CA ALA A 113 -3.48 1.92 29.29
C ALA A 113 -2.07 1.34 29.50
N GLY A 114 -1.02 2.10 29.23
CA GLY A 114 0.38 1.65 29.33
C GLY A 114 0.78 0.63 28.25
N ASP A 115 0.07 0.58 27.11
CA ASP A 115 0.40 -0.32 25.99
C ASP A 115 1.48 0.29 25.09
N TYR A 116 2.69 0.40 25.66
CA TYR A 116 3.84 1.01 25.01
C TYR A 116 4.36 0.22 23.81
N ALA A 117 4.15 -1.10 23.80
CA ALA A 117 4.57 -1.94 22.68
C ALA A 117 3.74 -1.65 21.43
N THR A 118 2.42 -1.53 21.59
CA THR A 118 1.55 -1.13 20.49
C THR A 118 1.88 0.29 20.03
N LEU A 119 2.10 1.23 20.96
CA LEU A 119 2.50 2.60 20.63
C LEU A 119 3.79 2.68 19.82
N TYR A 120 4.85 1.99 20.25
CA TYR A 120 6.10 1.89 19.50
C TYR A 120 5.89 1.31 18.09
N SER A 121 5.07 0.26 17.97
CA SER A 121 4.78 -0.33 16.67
C SER A 121 4.02 0.61 15.73
N MET A 122 3.11 1.43 16.28
CA MET A 122 2.35 2.42 15.52
C MET A 122 3.24 3.56 15.03
N ASP A 123 4.24 3.97 15.82
CA ASP A 123 5.22 4.96 15.40
C ASP A 123 6.21 4.39 14.36
N TYR A 124 6.88 3.28 14.69
CA TYR A 124 7.95 2.71 13.87
C TYR A 124 7.48 2.23 12.48
N VAL A 125 6.31 1.58 12.41
CA VAL A 125 5.75 1.04 11.16
C VAL A 125 4.77 2.01 10.52
N GLY A 126 4.03 2.74 11.36
CA GLY A 126 2.93 3.57 10.94
C GLY A 126 3.28 5.04 10.71
N ASP A 127 4.48 5.53 11.07
CA ASP A 127 4.78 6.98 11.04
C ASP A 127 3.67 7.77 11.78
N CYS A 128 3.19 7.17 12.88
CA CYS A 128 1.99 7.60 13.61
C CYS A 128 2.33 7.88 15.07
N SER A 129 2.65 9.14 15.34
CA SER A 129 3.07 9.62 16.65
C SER A 129 2.03 10.52 17.33
N ILE A 130 2.12 10.62 18.65
CA ILE A 130 1.37 11.63 19.42
C ILE A 130 1.88 13.02 19.02
N LYS A 131 0.93 13.92 18.72
CA LYS A 131 1.23 15.30 18.34
C LYS A 131 1.23 16.19 19.58
N ASP A 132 2.26 17.02 19.74
CA ASP A 132 2.33 18.09 20.75
C ASP A 132 2.76 19.41 20.09
N ASN A 133 1.99 20.47 20.38
CA ASN A 133 2.17 21.89 20.05
C ASN A 133 3.36 22.20 19.11
N ASP A 134 3.22 21.81 17.84
CA ASP A 134 4.08 22.12 16.69
C ASP A 134 5.48 21.48 16.62
N ASP A 135 5.95 20.77 17.65
CA ASP A 135 7.21 19.99 17.56
C ASP A 135 6.92 18.51 17.35
N LYS A 136 7.08 18.09 16.09
CA LYS A 136 6.91 16.68 15.69
C LYS A 136 7.89 15.71 16.36
N TYR A 137 8.97 16.21 16.97
CA TYR A 137 9.97 15.40 17.67
C TYR A 137 9.81 15.44 19.20
N ALA A 138 8.81 16.15 19.72
CA ALA A 138 8.63 16.31 21.17
C ALA A 138 8.42 14.98 21.91
N TRP A 139 7.93 13.95 21.23
CA TRP A 139 7.69 12.60 21.76
C TRP A 139 8.76 11.59 21.35
N ASN A 140 9.81 12.00 20.63
CA ASN A 140 10.80 11.07 20.08
C ASN A 140 11.52 10.25 21.16
N ASP A 141 11.91 10.90 22.27
CA ASP A 141 12.53 10.20 23.40
C ASP A 141 11.59 9.18 24.05
N PHE A 142 10.29 9.48 24.10
CA PHE A 142 9.29 8.50 24.55
C PHE A 142 9.24 7.28 23.64
N TYR A 143 9.21 7.47 22.32
CA TYR A 143 9.17 6.36 21.37
C TYR A 143 10.48 5.55 21.35
N ASN A 144 11.63 6.20 21.55
CA ASN A 144 12.91 5.51 21.70
C ASN A 144 12.90 4.61 22.95
N VAL A 145 12.53 5.16 24.11
CA VAL A 145 12.46 4.40 25.37
C VAL A 145 11.40 3.29 25.29
N ALA A 146 10.26 3.52 24.64
CA ALA A 146 9.26 2.49 24.38
C ALA A 146 9.80 1.37 23.47
N GLY A 147 10.62 1.72 22.48
CA GLY A 147 11.33 0.78 21.62
C GLY A 147 12.33 -0.07 22.41
N ASP A 148 13.15 0.57 23.25
CA ASP A 148 14.12 -0.12 24.11
C ASP A 148 13.43 -1.09 25.07
N TYR A 149 12.31 -0.68 25.67
CA TYR A 149 11.47 -1.57 26.48
C TYR A 149 10.97 -2.79 25.69
N VAL A 150 10.55 -2.61 24.44
CA VAL A 150 10.17 -3.73 23.55
C VAL A 150 11.36 -4.65 23.26
N TYR A 151 12.56 -4.11 23.05
CA TYR A 151 13.77 -4.91 22.82
C TYR A 151 14.22 -5.67 24.07
N ILE A 152 14.14 -5.07 25.26
CA ILE A 152 14.37 -5.75 26.54
C ILE A 152 13.40 -6.93 26.67
N ARG A 153 12.10 -6.71 26.46
CA ARG A 153 11.09 -7.79 26.51
C ARG A 153 11.37 -8.89 25.50
N LYS A 154 11.69 -8.56 24.25
CA LYS A 154 12.03 -9.55 23.21
C LYS A 154 13.28 -10.36 23.59
N GLY A 155 14.29 -9.69 24.13
CA GLY A 155 15.51 -10.35 24.61
C GLY A 155 15.22 -11.31 25.75
N ILE A 156 14.41 -10.89 26.74
CA ILE A 156 13.98 -11.75 27.86
C ILE A 156 13.15 -12.94 27.35
N ILE A 157 12.19 -12.74 26.45
CA ILE A 157 11.40 -13.84 25.86
C ILE A 157 12.34 -14.83 25.16
N SER A 158 13.27 -14.34 24.36
CA SER A 158 14.24 -15.19 23.64
C SER A 158 15.13 -15.97 24.62
N MET A 159 15.51 -15.35 25.75
CA MET A 159 16.23 -16.01 26.84
C MET A 159 15.41 -17.10 27.51
N MET A 160 14.11 -16.90 27.70
CA MET A 160 13.21 -17.90 28.29
C MET A 160 12.89 -19.05 27.33
N GLU A 161 12.78 -18.76 26.03
CA GLU A 161 12.56 -19.75 24.96
C GLU A 161 13.78 -20.65 24.70
N ARG A 162 14.92 -20.31 25.32
CA ARG A 162 16.21 -21.05 25.28
C ARG A 162 16.12 -22.52 25.74
N ASN A 163 14.98 -22.99 26.25
CA ASN A 163 14.71 -24.41 26.38
C ASN A 163 14.59 -25.17 25.03
N ASN A 164 14.58 -24.49 23.87
CA ASN A 164 14.37 -25.15 22.56
C ASN A 164 15.45 -24.96 21.47
N SER A 165 16.43 -24.04 21.56
CA SER A 165 17.57 -24.06 20.61
C SER A 165 18.80 -23.27 21.11
N SER A 166 19.98 -23.87 20.97
CA SER A 166 21.26 -23.35 21.47
C SER A 166 21.97 -22.36 20.54
N TYR A 167 21.37 -21.97 19.42
CA TYR A 167 22.06 -21.24 18.35
C TYR A 167 22.06 -19.71 18.52
N TYR A 168 21.18 -19.16 19.38
CA TYR A 168 20.94 -17.71 19.51
C TYR A 168 21.34 -17.11 20.87
N GLY A 169 22.14 -17.85 21.66
CA GLY A 169 22.50 -17.53 23.05
C GLY A 169 23.02 -16.11 23.31
N ASP A 170 23.88 -15.62 22.43
CA ASP A 170 24.61 -14.36 22.63
C ASP A 170 23.87 -13.14 22.05
N GLU A 171 22.98 -13.36 21.08
CA GLU A 171 22.29 -12.28 20.36
C GLU A 171 21.24 -11.58 21.24
N TYR A 172 20.54 -12.34 22.09
CA TYR A 172 19.50 -11.75 22.93
C TYR A 172 20.08 -11.00 24.14
N MET A 173 21.18 -11.46 24.77
CA MET A 173 21.82 -10.73 25.86
C MET A 173 22.39 -9.41 25.36
N ASN A 174 22.98 -9.43 24.16
CA ASN A 174 23.43 -8.20 23.51
C ASN A 174 22.25 -7.24 23.25
N THR A 175 21.11 -7.77 22.79
CA THR A 175 19.89 -6.98 22.57
C THR A 175 19.40 -6.31 23.87
N ILE A 176 19.34 -7.04 24.99
CA ILE A 176 18.97 -6.47 26.28
C ILE A 176 19.98 -5.40 26.69
N SER A 177 21.29 -5.72 26.66
CA SER A 177 22.34 -4.78 27.10
C SER A 177 22.34 -3.46 26.33
N ARG A 178 22.09 -3.53 25.01
CA ARG A 178 22.04 -2.35 24.14
C ARG A 178 20.85 -1.49 24.48
N ALA A 179 19.66 -2.10 24.57
CA ALA A 179 18.45 -1.39 24.90
C ALA A 179 18.49 -0.76 26.30
N VAL A 180 19.11 -1.43 27.28
CA VAL A 180 19.33 -0.84 28.61
C VAL A 180 20.28 0.36 28.52
N ALA A 181 21.43 0.21 27.88
CA ALA A 181 22.40 1.30 27.73
C ALA A 181 21.79 2.53 27.01
N ASP A 182 21.05 2.30 25.92
CA ASP A 182 20.37 3.37 25.17
C ASP A 182 19.31 4.07 26.05
N MET A 183 18.57 3.31 26.85
CA MET A 183 17.57 3.84 27.78
C MET A 183 18.19 4.68 28.90
N GLU A 184 19.30 4.23 29.51
CA GLU A 184 20.04 4.98 30.52
C GLU A 184 20.62 6.29 29.94
N ASP A 185 21.15 6.26 28.71
CA ASP A 185 21.63 7.44 28.01
C ASP A 185 20.49 8.44 27.71
N ILE A 186 19.32 7.99 27.27
CA ILE A 186 18.17 8.87 27.01
C ILE A 186 17.70 9.53 28.31
N VAL A 187 17.52 8.74 29.38
CA VAL A 187 17.02 9.25 30.67
C VAL A 187 18.03 10.19 31.33
N SER A 188 19.33 9.91 31.24
CA SER A 188 20.39 10.80 31.74
C SER A 188 20.51 12.08 30.92
N ARG A 189 20.46 12.03 29.58
CA ARG A 189 20.46 13.21 28.71
C ARG A 189 19.26 14.12 28.93
N ARG A 190 18.10 13.56 29.29
CA ARG A 190 16.90 14.34 29.63
C ARG A 190 17.13 15.31 30.80
N LEU A 191 18.04 14.99 31.73
CA LEU A 191 18.40 15.85 32.86
C LEU A 191 19.29 17.04 32.44
N ASN A 192 19.92 17.00 31.26
CA ASN A 192 20.91 17.97 30.79
C ASN A 192 20.40 18.90 29.65
N LEU A 193 19.08 18.94 29.40
CA LEU A 193 18.32 19.93 28.60
C LEU A 193 19.16 20.85 27.68
N SER A 194 19.44 20.43 26.44
CA SER A 194 19.83 21.40 25.40
C SER A 194 19.44 21.06 23.96
N TYR A 195 19.01 19.84 23.62
CA TYR A 195 18.90 19.46 22.21
C TYR A 195 17.50 19.35 21.61
N HIS A 196 16.42 19.09 22.36
CA HIS A 196 15.06 19.05 21.81
C HIS A 196 14.00 19.47 22.85
N SER A 197 12.88 20.04 22.40
CA SER A 197 11.70 20.32 23.22
C SER A 197 10.97 19.02 23.57
N VAL A 198 11.49 18.29 24.56
CA VAL A 198 10.81 17.10 25.10
C VAL A 198 9.44 17.51 25.63
N SER A 199 8.39 16.82 25.19
CA SER A 199 7.03 17.06 25.67
C SER A 199 6.97 16.82 27.17
N LYS A 200 6.51 17.82 27.93
CA LYS A 200 6.35 17.70 29.39
C LYS A 200 5.41 16.57 29.77
N GLU A 201 4.39 16.31 28.94
CA GLU A 201 3.45 15.22 29.16
C GLU A 201 4.11 13.85 29.02
N SER A 202 5.04 13.71 28.06
CA SER A 202 5.74 12.44 27.81
C SER A 202 6.62 11.97 28.97
N ILE A 203 7.13 12.90 29.79
CA ILE A 203 8.10 12.62 30.87
C ILE A 203 7.59 11.57 31.85
N LYS A 204 6.31 11.64 32.26
CA LYS A 204 5.75 10.69 33.22
C LYS A 204 5.70 9.27 32.64
N TYR A 205 5.44 9.14 31.34
CA TYR A 205 5.37 7.84 30.67
C TYR A 205 6.75 7.28 30.37
N ILE A 206 7.73 8.13 30.08
CA ILE A 206 9.15 7.74 30.00
C ILE A 206 9.59 7.13 31.34
N ASN A 207 9.27 7.79 32.47
CA ASN A 207 9.62 7.26 33.80
C ASN A 207 8.90 5.93 34.09
N ASP A 208 7.62 5.82 33.75
CA ASP A 208 6.87 4.57 33.94
C ASP A 208 7.47 3.41 33.12
N ILE A 209 7.89 3.66 31.87
CA ILE A 209 8.58 2.65 31.06
C ILE A 209 9.95 2.29 31.67
N TYR A 210 10.69 3.28 32.13
CA TYR A 210 12.00 3.09 32.75
C TYR A 210 11.92 2.21 34.01
N GLU A 211 10.99 2.53 34.91
CA GLU A 211 10.72 1.74 36.12
C GLU A 211 10.29 0.30 35.76
N LYS A 212 9.35 0.13 34.82
CA LYS A 212 8.93 -1.19 34.33
C LYS A 212 10.06 -1.99 33.68
N SER A 213 10.98 -1.32 32.99
CA SER A 213 12.14 -1.96 32.39
C SER A 213 13.08 -2.51 33.46
N HIS A 214 13.35 -1.73 34.51
CA HIS A 214 14.12 -2.19 35.67
C HIS A 214 13.42 -3.34 36.40
N GLU A 215 12.10 -3.30 36.58
CA GLU A 215 11.33 -4.41 37.15
C GLU A 215 11.49 -5.71 36.34
N LEU A 216 11.46 -5.62 35.01
CA LEU A 216 11.72 -6.79 34.14
C LEU A 216 13.13 -7.34 34.32
N LEU A 217 14.14 -6.48 34.40
CA LEU A 217 15.53 -6.91 34.60
C LEU A 217 15.73 -7.57 35.97
N LYS A 218 15.11 -7.05 37.03
CA LYS A 218 15.12 -7.69 38.35
C LYS A 218 14.44 -9.05 38.30
N ALA A 219 13.26 -9.13 37.70
CA ALA A 219 12.43 -10.33 37.70
C ALA A 219 12.98 -11.48 36.83
N TYR A 220 13.57 -11.15 35.68
CA TYR A 220 13.97 -12.17 34.68
C TYR A 220 15.48 -12.29 34.50
N CYS A 221 16.25 -11.27 34.88
CA CYS A 221 17.70 -11.29 34.79
C CYS A 221 18.38 -11.29 36.17
N ASN A 222 17.64 -11.41 37.28
CA ASN A 222 18.14 -11.46 38.65
C ASN A 222 19.03 -10.26 39.05
N LEU A 223 18.82 -9.08 38.47
CA LEU A 223 19.51 -7.87 38.91
C LEU A 223 19.01 -7.45 40.30
N THR A 224 19.92 -7.00 41.17
CA THR A 224 19.57 -6.42 42.47
C THR A 224 19.30 -4.91 42.37
N ASP A 225 18.83 -4.31 43.46
CA ASP A 225 18.66 -2.85 43.52
C ASP A 225 19.99 -2.11 43.34
N GLU A 226 21.09 -2.67 43.86
CA GLU A 226 22.44 -2.13 43.67
C GLU A 226 22.91 -2.24 42.22
N ASP A 227 22.60 -3.36 41.55
CA ASP A 227 22.92 -3.54 40.12
C ASP A 227 22.19 -2.48 39.28
N ILE A 228 20.90 -2.27 39.54
CA ILE A 228 20.08 -1.25 38.86
C ILE A 228 20.61 0.16 39.11
N ALA A 229 20.95 0.49 40.36
CA ALA A 229 21.49 1.81 40.72
C ALA A 229 22.83 2.11 40.03
N GLY A 230 23.61 1.09 39.67
CA GLY A 230 24.87 1.23 38.95
C GLY A 230 24.76 1.34 37.43
N LEU A 231 23.61 1.00 36.83
CA LEU A 231 23.43 0.99 35.37
C LEU A 231 23.80 2.32 34.67
N PRO A 232 23.45 3.51 35.21
CA PRO A 232 23.75 4.78 34.53
C PRO A 232 25.24 5.05 34.29
N ASP A 233 26.11 4.45 35.10
CA ASP A 233 27.57 4.63 35.03
C ASP A 233 28.27 3.54 34.22
N MET A 234 27.53 2.55 33.73
CA MET A 234 28.07 1.38 33.04
C MET A 234 28.09 1.56 31.51
N SER A 235 29.13 1.04 30.85
CA SER A 235 29.10 0.88 29.40
C SER A 235 28.18 -0.27 28.99
N GLN A 236 27.75 -0.31 27.72
CA GLN A 236 27.00 -1.46 27.19
C GLN A 236 27.72 -2.80 27.45
N ALA A 237 29.05 -2.83 27.35
CA ALA A 237 29.83 -4.05 27.58
C ALA A 237 29.80 -4.50 29.05
N ASP A 238 29.82 -3.54 29.98
CA ASP A 238 29.69 -3.81 31.42
C ASP A 238 28.28 -4.32 31.74
N ILE A 239 27.24 -3.69 31.16
CA ILE A 239 25.85 -4.13 31.28
C ILE A 239 25.66 -5.54 30.72
N LEU A 240 26.23 -5.86 29.56
CA LEU A 240 26.20 -7.20 28.99
C LEU A 240 26.83 -8.23 29.93
N THR A 241 27.98 -7.90 30.51
CA THR A 241 28.69 -8.77 31.45
C THR A 241 27.86 -9.00 32.71
N LEU A 242 27.25 -7.94 33.25
CA LEU A 242 26.39 -7.98 34.43
C LEU A 242 25.16 -8.88 34.19
N ILE A 243 24.40 -8.63 33.13
CA ILE A 243 23.20 -9.39 32.79
C ILE A 243 23.56 -10.85 32.54
N THR A 244 24.61 -11.12 31.77
CA THR A 244 25.06 -12.50 31.52
C THR A 244 25.41 -13.22 32.81
N ARG A 245 26.09 -12.56 33.75
CA ARG A 245 26.43 -13.15 35.05
C ARG A 245 25.17 -13.45 35.87
N ARG A 246 24.28 -12.47 36.04
CA ARG A 246 23.10 -12.57 36.93
C ARG A 246 22.03 -13.53 36.40
N SER A 247 21.78 -13.55 35.10
CA SER A 247 20.72 -14.37 34.49
C SER A 247 20.97 -15.89 34.60
N PHE A 248 22.18 -16.33 34.95
CA PHE A 248 22.53 -17.75 35.13
C PHE A 248 22.96 -18.09 36.57
N GLU A 249 22.84 -17.15 37.51
CA GLU A 249 22.92 -17.39 38.97
C GLU A 249 21.60 -17.99 39.49
#